data_AF-A0A352PS94-F1
#
_entry.id   AF-A0A352PS94-F1
#
_cell.length_a   1.000
_cell.length_b   1.000
_cell.length_c   1.000
_cell.angle_alpha   90.00
_cell.angle_beta   90.00
_cell.angle_gamma   90.00
#
_symmetry.space_group_name_H-M   'P 1'
#
loop_
_entity.id
_entity.type
_entity.pdbx_description
1 polymer ?
#
loop_
_entity_poly.entity_id
_entity_poly.type
_entity_poly.pdbx_seq_one_letter_code
_entity_poly.pdbx_strand_id
1 'polypeptide(L)' 'MFWSQVINGLLLPIVLVIILMLVNNRMLMGRYVNSRTYNVVCWVSVVALALISIAYVVSQFVVR' A
#
# COMPACT_ATOMS: atom_id res chain seq x y z
N MET A 1 -16.77 -15.09 7.27
CA MET A 1 -16.13 -14.70 6.00
C MET A 1 -15.95 -13.19 5.84
N PHE A 2 -16.94 -12.35 6.19
CA PHE A 2 -16.86 -10.87 6.10
C PHE A 2 -15.59 -10.25 6.73
N TRP A 3 -15.25 -10.63 7.97
CA TRP A 3 -14.12 -10.06 8.69
C TRP A 3 -12.75 -10.40 8.06
N SER A 4 -12.55 -11.62 7.56
CA SER A 4 -11.29 -12.04 6.93
C SER A 4 -11.01 -11.33 5.60
N GLN A 5 -12.05 -10.92 4.86
CA GLN A 5 -11.89 -10.15 3.63
C GLN A 5 -11.54 -8.68 3.91
N VAL A 6 -12.16 -8.07 4.92
CA VAL A 6 -11.83 -6.71 5.35
C VAL A 6 -10.39 -6.62 5.82
N ILE A 7 -9.95 -7.58 6.63
CA ILE A 7 -8.58 -7.63 7.15
C ILE A 7 -7.56 -7.82 6.01
N ASN A 8 -7.84 -8.70 5.03
CA ASN A 8 -6.96 -8.89 3.87
C ASN A 8 -6.84 -7.63 2.99
N GLY A 9 -7.95 -6.93 2.74
CA GLY A 9 -7.95 -5.70 1.94
C GLY A 9 -7.20 -4.53 2.59
N LEU A 10 -7.13 -4.50 3.92
CA LEU A 10 -6.36 -3.52 4.70
C LEU A 10 -4.88 -3.89 4.85
N LEU A 11 -4.53 -5.18 4.84
CA LEU A 11 -3.14 -5.65 4.94
C LEU A 11 -2.28 -5.26 3.74
N LEU A 12 -2.84 -5.33 2.53
CA LEU A 12 -2.13 -5.03 1.28
C LEU A 12 -1.48 -3.63 1.26
N PRO A 13 -2.20 -2.52 1.51
CA PRO A 13 -1.59 -1.19 1.51
C PRO A 13 -0.53 -1.03 2.60
N ILE A 14 -0.70 -1.65 3.77
CA ILE A 14 0.28 -1.62 4.86
C ILE A 14 1.58 -2.28 4.42
N VAL A 15 1.49 -3.49 3.83
CA VAL A 15 2.66 -4.22 3.33
C VAL A 15 3.36 -3.44 2.21
N LEU A 16 2.59 -2.82 1.32
CA LEU A 16 3.13 -1.99 0.23
C LEU A 16 3.95 -0.81 0.76
N VAL A 17 3.49 -0.13 1.83
CA VAL A 17 4.26 0.93 2.49
C VAL A 17 5.59 0.39 3.02
N ILE A 18 5.57 -0.77 3.68
CA ILE A 18 6.78 -1.41 4.22
C ILE A 18 7.76 -1.77 3.11
N ILE A 19 7.28 -2.38 2.02
CA ILE A 19 8.12 -2.74 0.87
C ILE A 19 8.72 -1.48 0.25
N LEU A 20 7.95 -0.40 0.10
CA LEU A 20 8.41 0.86 -0.45
C LEU A 20 9.51 1.49 0.42
N MET A 21 9.36 1.44 1.75
CA MET A 21 10.43 1.82 2.69
C MET A 21 11.67 0.94 2.54
N LEU A 22 11.50 -0.37 2.36
CA LEU A 22 12.58 -1.34 2.20
C LEU A 22 13.37 -1.10 0.91
N VAL A 23 12.66 -0.88 -0.20
CA VAL A 23 13.18 -0.60 -1.54
C VAL A 23 13.89 0.77 -1.59
N ASN A 24 13.44 1.73 -0.79
CA ASN A 24 14.13 3.02 -0.66
C ASN A 24 15.39 2.93 0.24
N ASN A 25 15.58 1.84 0.98
CA ASN A 25 16.70 1.70 1.89
C ASN A 25 17.98 1.29 1.13
N ARG A 26 18.93 2.24 1.03
CA ARG A 26 20.22 2.01 0.37
C ARG A 26 21.08 0.96 1.04
N MET A 27 20.90 0.72 2.35
CA MET A 27 21.63 -0.34 3.06
C MET A 27 21.19 -1.73 2.60
N LEU A 28 19.94 -1.89 2.17
CA LEU A 28 19.36 -3.16 1.71
C LEU A 28 19.50 -3.35 0.19
N MET A 29 19.26 -2.30 -0.60
CA MET A 29 19.31 -2.38 -2.08
C MET A 29 20.67 -2.03 -2.71
N GLY A 30 21.61 -1.49 -1.94
CA GLY A 30 22.94 -1.11 -2.44
C GLY A 30 22.86 -0.06 -3.56
N ARG A 31 23.17 -0.47 -4.79
CA ARG A 31 23.23 0.40 -5.98
C ARG A 31 21.89 0.55 -6.70
N TYR A 32 20.93 -0.37 -6.46
CA TYR A 32 19.64 -0.42 -7.15
C TYR A 32 18.53 0.24 -6.35
N VAL A 33 18.83 1.38 -5.75
CA VAL A 33 17.84 2.13 -4.97
C VAL A 33 16.89 2.84 -5.91
N ASN A 34 15.63 2.92 -5.51
CA ASN A 34 14.62 3.56 -6.33
C ASN A 34 14.99 5.03 -6.59
N SER A 35 15.04 5.43 -7.86
CA SER A 35 15.25 6.83 -8.21
C SER A 35 14.05 7.66 -7.76
N ARG A 36 14.25 8.97 -7.53
CA ARG A 36 13.22 9.87 -6.99
C ARG A 36 11.93 9.83 -7.81
N THR A 37 12.02 9.63 -9.13
CA THR A 37 10.89 9.48 -10.06
C THR A 37 10.09 8.20 -9.80
N TYR A 38 10.76 7.07 -9.64
CA TYR A 38 10.09 5.81 -9.32
C TYR A 38 9.49 5.84 -7.93
N ASN A 39 10.12 6.54 -6.98
CA ASN A 39 9.56 6.68 -5.63
C ASN A 39 8.22 7.40 -5.68
N VAL A 40 8.08 8.45 -6.51
CA VAL A 40 6.81 9.15 -6.74
C VAL A 40 5.76 8.21 -7.33
N VAL A 41 6.09 7.44 -8.37
CA VAL A 41 5.15 6.49 -8.99
C VAL A 41 4.68 5.44 -7.98
N CYS A 42 5.60 4.85 -7.22
CA CYS A 42 5.24 3.88 -6.18
C CYS A 42 4.36 4.53 -5.10
N TRP A 43 4.68 5.75 -4.66
CA TRP A 43 3.89 6.45 -3.65
C TRP A 43 2.46 6.74 -4.14
N VAL A 44 2.32 7.12 -5.42
CA VAL A 44 1.00 7.30 -6.06
C VAL A 44 0.20 6.00 -6.04
N SER A 45 0.81 4.88 -6.43
CA SER A 45 0.14 3.56 -6.39
C SER A 45 -0.27 3.16 -4.97
N VAL A 46 0.57 3.41 -3.97
CA VAL A 46 0.27 3.14 -2.56
C VAL A 46 -0.90 3.99 -2.07
N VAL A 47 -0.90 5.29 -2.35
CA VAL A 47 -1.99 6.19 -1.99
C VAL A 47 -3.28 5.82 -2.69
N ALA A 48 -3.23 5.49 -3.98
CA ALA A 48 -4.41 5.07 -4.74
C ALA A 48 -5.01 3.78 -4.14
N LEU A 49 -4.19 2.77 -3.86
CA LEU A 49 -4.64 1.53 -3.22
C LEU A 49 -5.18 1.77 -1.81
N ALA A 50 -4.53 2.62 -1.01
CA ALA A 50 -5.01 2.97 0.32
C ALA A 50 -6.38 3.65 0.26
N LEU A 51 -6.59 4.59 -0.67
CA LEU A 51 -7.88 5.25 -0.89
C LEU A 51 -8.96 4.25 -1.31
N ILE A 52 -8.66 3.33 -2.22
CA ILE A 52 -9.59 2.28 -2.66
C ILE A 52 -9.94 1.36 -1.49
N SER A 53 -8.96 0.93 -0.69
CA SER A 53 -9.20 0.08 0.48
C SER A 53 -10.06 0.79 1.52
N ILE A 54 -9.83 2.08 1.78
CA ILE A 54 -10.67 2.86 2.71
C ILE A 54 -12.08 3.00 2.15
N ALA A 55 -12.24 3.36 0.88
CA ALA A 55 -13.54 3.48 0.23
C ALA A 55 -14.32 2.14 0.25
N TYR A 56 -13.63 1.03 0.05
CA TYR A 56 -14.22 -0.30 0.17
C TYR A 56 -14.71 -0.56 1.59
N VAL A 57 -13.88 -0.31 2.61
CA VAL A 57 -14.27 -0.47 4.02
C VAL A 57 -15.49 0.40 4.35
N VAL A 58 -15.48 1.68 3.95
CA VAL A 58 -16.60 2.60 4.16
C VAL A 58 -17.87 2.09 3.45
N SER A 59 -17.77 1.64 2.20
CA SER A 59 -18.89 1.06 1.46
C SER A 59 -19.46 -0.17 2.17
N GLN A 60 -18.62 -1.04 2.73
CA GLN A 60 -19.07 -2.20 3.52
C GLN A 60 -19.83 -1.81 4.80
N PHE A 61 -19.57 -0.63 5.37
CA PHE A 61 -20.33 -0.10 6.52
C PHE A 61 -21.61 0.63 6.10
N VAL A 62 -21.63 1.26 4.92
CA VAL A 62 -22.79 2.02 4.39
C VAL A 62 -23.84 1.10 3.74
N VAL A 63 -23.41 0.02 3.08
CA VAL A 63 -24.26 -0.92 2.34
C VAL A 63 -24.69 -2.11 3.23
N ARG A 64 -24.24 -2.15 4.49
CA ARG A 64 -24.76 -3.05 5.53
C ARG A 64 -25.97 -2.43 6.22
#